data_AF-A0A3D8L5E0-F1
#
_entry.id   AF-A0A3D8L5E0-F1
#
_cell.length_a   1.000
_cell.length_b   1.000
_cell.length_c   1.000
_cell.angle_alpha   90.00
_cell.angle_beta   90.00
_cell.angle_gamma   90.00
#
_symmetry.space_group_name_H-M   'P 1'
#
loop_
_entity.id
_entity.type
_entity.pdbx_description
1 polymer ?
#
loop_
_entity_poly.entity_id
_entity_poly.type
_entity_poly.pdbx_seq_one_letter_code
_entity_poly.pdbx_strand_id
1 'polypeptide(L)'
;MISVQRQLAHLLNAYAKTINNRYDRIGRLFQHRFGRKEVTSEAYFTRLIYYIHFNPQHHGLIEDFSDWPYSSYHSILSKSKTALQREDVLELFGGRDCYKAFHEENAADFTWSCYI
;
A
#
# COMPACT_ATOMS: atom_id res chain seq x y z
N MET A 1 -17.32 -13.11 14.67
CA MET A 1 -16.37 -12.62 13.65
C MET A 1 -15.73 -11.32 14.14
N ILE A 2 -14.40 -11.18 14.10
CA ILE A 2 -13.72 -9.94 14.52
C ILE A 2 -13.80 -8.92 13.37
N SER A 3 -14.34 -7.73 13.62
CA SER A 3 -14.38 -6.68 12.58
C SER A 3 -12.97 -6.25 12.16
N VAL A 4 -12.81 -5.87 10.89
CA VAL A 4 -11.54 -5.36 10.35
C VAL A 4 -10.99 -4.21 11.20
N GLN A 5 -11.88 -3.34 11.70
CA GLN A 5 -11.54 -2.24 12.60
C GLN A 5 -10.88 -2.72 13.88
N ARG A 6 -11.41 -3.79 14.49
CA ARG A 6 -10.84 -4.32 15.72
C ARG A 6 -9.48 -4.97 15.47
N GLN A 7 -9.31 -5.67 14.35
CA GLN A 7 -8.02 -6.28 13.98
C GLN A 7 -6.94 -5.22 13.76
N LEU A 8 -7.23 -4.17 12.98
CA LEU A 8 -6.31 -3.05 12.77
C LEU A 8 -6.03 -2.28 14.06
N ALA A 9 -7.04 -2.07 14.91
CA ALA A 9 -6.83 -1.43 16.20
C ALA A 9 -5.85 -2.22 17.08
N HIS A 10 -5.94 -3.56 17.11
CA HIS A 10 -4.99 -4.38 17.85
C HIS A 10 -3.55 -4.25 17.31
N LEU A 11 -3.39 -4.30 15.98
CA LEU A 11 -2.09 -4.13 15.33
C LEU A 11 -1.46 -2.77 15.66
N LEU A 12 -2.21 -1.68 15.44
CA LEU A 12 -1.72 -0.31 15.64
C LEU A 12 -1.44 -0.03 17.13
N ASN A 13 -2.26 -0.54 18.04
CA ASN A 13 -2.03 -0.39 19.47
C ASN A 13 -0.78 -1.16 19.93
N ALA A 14 -0.56 -2.37 19.43
CA ALA A 14 0.65 -3.13 19.73
C ALA A 14 1.89 -2.40 19.24
N TYR A 15 1.87 -1.91 17.99
CA TYR A 15 2.97 -1.14 17.41
C TYR A 15 3.25 0.16 18.20
N ALA A 16 2.21 0.93 18.52
CA ALA A 16 2.35 2.18 19.28
C ALA A 16 2.94 1.94 20.68
N LYS A 17 2.53 0.87 21.37
CA LYS A 17 3.12 0.48 22.67
C LYS A 17 4.61 0.18 22.54
N THR A 18 5.01 -0.58 21.53
CA THR A 18 6.42 -0.90 21.31
C THR A 18 7.26 0.34 21.02
N ILE A 19 6.77 1.24 20.17
CA ILE A 19 7.46 2.51 19.86
C ILE A 19 7.55 3.40 21.10
N ASN A 20 6.45 3.54 21.86
CA ASN A 20 6.43 4.36 23.07
C ASN A 20 7.43 3.84 24.11
N ASN A 21 7.46 2.53 24.34
CA ASN A 21 8.40 1.91 25.27
C ASN A 21 9.86 2.04 24.80
N ARG A 22 10.12 1.91 23.49
CA ARG A 22 11.48 1.96 22.94
C ARG A 22 12.09 3.37 22.99
N TYR A 23 11.27 4.40 22.81
CA TYR A 23 11.74 5.78 22.68
C TYR A 23 11.30 6.68 23.84
N ASP A 24 10.83 6.10 24.95
CA ASP A 24 10.33 6.80 26.14
C ASP A 24 9.30 7.90 25.81
N ARG A 25 8.38 7.59 24.89
CA ARG A 25 7.32 8.51 24.46
C ARG A 25 6.02 8.23 25.21
N ILE A 26 5.25 9.29 25.45
CA ILE A 26 3.91 9.21 26.03
C ILE A 26 2.89 9.68 24.99
N GLY A 27 1.76 8.97 24.89
CA GLY A 27 0.62 9.37 24.08
C GLY A 27 0.38 8.53 22.83
N ARG A 28 -0.45 9.07 21.92
CA ARG A 28 -0.87 8.37 20.69
C ARG A 28 0.20 8.53 19.60
N LEU A 29 0.50 7.43 18.90
CA LEU A 29 1.35 7.46 17.72
C LEU A 29 0.56 7.70 16.43
N PHE A 30 -0.62 7.07 16.32
CA PHE A 30 -1.48 7.17 15.15
C PHE A 30 -2.63 8.16 15.37
N GLN A 31 -3.11 8.77 14.29
CA GLN A 31 -4.31 9.61 14.30
C GLN A 31 -5.57 8.80 14.64
N HIS A 32 -6.61 9.47 15.15
CA HIS A 32 -7.85 8.80 15.55
C HIS A 32 -8.73 8.47 14.32
N ARG A 33 -9.15 7.20 14.22
CA ARG A 33 -9.98 6.62 13.15
C ARG A 33 -9.30 6.67 11.78
N PHE A 34 -9.36 5.56 11.06
CA PHE A 34 -8.98 5.51 9.66
C PHE A 34 -10.23 5.52 8.79
N GLY A 35 -10.16 6.24 7.67
CA GLY A 35 -11.16 6.13 6.62
C GLY A 35 -11.12 4.74 6.00
N ARG A 36 -12.28 4.26 5.56
CA ARG A 36 -12.37 3.10 4.67
C ARG A 36 -13.24 3.47 3.48
N LYS A 37 -12.78 3.10 2.29
CA LYS A 37 -13.56 3.21 1.06
C LYS A 37 -13.74 1.81 0.50
N GLU A 38 -14.97 1.47 0.18
CA GLU A 38 -15.27 0.19 -0.43
C GLU A 38 -14.70 0.14 -1.85
N VAL A 39 -14.11 -1.00 -2.20
CA VAL A 39 -13.61 -1.27 -3.55
C VAL A 39 -14.71 -2.01 -4.30
N THR A 40 -15.36 -1.33 -5.22
CA THR A 40 -16.56 -1.84 -5.91
C THR A 40 -16.33 -2.24 -7.37
N SER A 41 -15.12 -2.04 -7.90
CA SER A 41 -14.77 -2.43 -9.26
C SER A 41 -13.31 -2.84 -9.38
N GLU A 42 -13.03 -3.74 -10.31
CA GLU A 42 -11.67 -4.17 -10.66
C GLU A 42 -10.82 -3.01 -11.18
N ALA A 43 -11.40 -2.14 -12.02
CA ALA A 43 -10.72 -0.95 -12.53
C ALA A 43 -10.30 0.03 -11.40
N TYR A 44 -11.12 0.15 -10.35
CA TYR A 44 -10.71 0.91 -9.17
C TYR A 44 -9.64 0.18 -8.36
N PHE A 45 -9.73 -1.15 -8.28
CA PHE A 45 -8.77 -1.96 -7.54
C PHE A 45 -7.37 -1.95 -8.15
N THR A 46 -7.25 -2.08 -9.47
CA THR A 46 -5.95 -2.00 -10.18
C THR A 46 -5.30 -0.63 -10.00
N ARG A 47 -6.07 0.46 -10.13
CA ARG A 47 -5.62 1.82 -9.85
C ARG A 47 -5.21 2.02 -8.39
N LEU A 48 -5.93 1.41 -7.44
CA LEU A 48 -5.59 1.48 -6.02
C LEU A 48 -4.25 0.80 -5.72
N ILE A 49 -4.01 -0.39 -6.29
CA ILE A 49 -2.73 -1.11 -6.17
C ILE A 49 -1.59 -0.24 -6.72
N TYR A 50 -1.77 0.31 -7.91
CA TYR A 50 -0.80 1.21 -8.53
C TYR A 50 -0.53 2.45 -7.66
N TYR A 51 -1.59 3.12 -7.19
CA TYR A 51 -1.46 4.29 -6.29
C TYR A 51 -0.63 3.97 -5.05
N ILE A 52 -0.84 2.82 -4.40
CA ILE A 52 -0.08 2.43 -3.20
C ILE A 52 1.42 2.30 -3.52
N HIS A 53 1.78 1.71 -4.66
CA HIS A 53 3.17 1.58 -5.08
C HIS A 53 3.79 2.92 -5.47
N PHE A 54 3.03 3.77 -6.15
CA PHE A 54 3.49 5.08 -6.62
C PHE A 54 3.53 6.16 -5.53
N ASN A 55 2.80 5.98 -4.43
CA ASN A 55 2.66 6.96 -3.35
C ASN A 55 3.97 7.57 -2.83
N PRO A 56 5.07 6.81 -2.64
CA PRO A 56 6.36 7.36 -2.22
C PRO A 56 6.93 8.36 -3.24
N GLN A 57 6.83 8.05 -4.53
CA GLN A 57 7.27 8.94 -5.60
C GLN A 57 6.36 10.16 -5.72
N HIS A 58 5.03 9.94 -5.67
CA HIS A 58 4.03 11.01 -5.70
C HIS A 58 4.27 12.07 -4.62
N HIS A 59 4.65 11.65 -3.41
CA HIS A 59 4.94 12.55 -2.29
C HIS A 59 6.41 12.97 -2.18
N GLY A 60 7.23 12.69 -3.20
CA GLY A 60 8.62 13.17 -3.29
C GLY A 60 9.59 12.52 -2.31
N LEU A 61 9.28 11.32 -1.79
CA LEU A 61 10.20 10.55 -0.95
C LEU A 61 11.30 9.88 -1.79
N ILE A 62 11.03 9.62 -3.06
CA ILE A 62 11.93 8.99 -4.02
C ILE A 62 11.62 9.45 -5.44
N GLU A 63 12.58 9.36 -6.35
CA GLU A 63 12.39 9.75 -7.75
C GLU A 63 11.71 8.65 -8.59
N ASP A 64 11.97 7.39 -8.25
CA ASP A 64 11.41 6.21 -8.90
C ASP A 64 10.74 5.31 -7.85
N PHE A 65 9.45 5.04 -8.03
CA PHE A 65 8.66 4.17 -7.14
C PHE A 65 9.24 2.76 -7.05
N SER A 66 9.91 2.29 -8.09
CA SER A 66 10.53 0.97 -8.15
C SER A 66 11.79 0.88 -7.29
N ASP A 67 12.33 2.00 -6.80
CA ASP A 67 13.41 1.97 -5.82
C ASP A 67 12.90 1.90 -4.36
N TRP A 68 11.58 1.97 -4.13
CA TRP A 68 11.01 1.99 -2.79
C TRP A 68 10.89 0.57 -2.18
N PRO A 69 11.71 0.21 -1.18
CA PRO A 69 11.77 -1.16 -0.68
C PRO A 69 10.57 -1.52 0.21
N TYR A 70 9.82 -0.52 0.70
CA TYR A 70 8.70 -0.71 1.63
C TYR A 70 7.35 -0.81 0.92
N SER A 71 7.33 -1.42 -0.28
CA SER A 71 6.12 -1.70 -1.04
C SER A 71 6.02 -3.19 -1.41
N SER A 72 4.81 -3.63 -1.75
CA SER A 72 4.57 -4.98 -2.28
C SER A 72 4.99 -5.16 -3.74
N TYR A 73 5.36 -4.10 -4.46
CA TYR A 73 5.66 -4.13 -5.90
C TYR A 73 6.69 -5.23 -6.25
N HIS A 74 7.84 -5.23 -5.56
CA HIS A 74 8.88 -6.25 -5.76
C HIS A 74 8.43 -7.64 -5.32
N SER A 75 7.62 -7.73 -4.26
CA SER A 75 7.15 -9.02 -3.76
C SER A 75 6.15 -9.68 -4.73
N ILE A 76 5.34 -8.90 -5.45
CA ILE A 76 4.45 -9.38 -6.50
C ILE A 76 5.27 -9.86 -7.70
N LEU A 77 6.32 -9.13 -8.07
CA LEU A 77 7.25 -9.52 -9.13
C LEU A 77 8.26 -10.61 -8.70
N SER A 78 8.47 -10.88 -7.43
CA SER A 78 9.45 -11.89 -7.03
C SER A 78 8.90 -13.31 -7.26
N LYS A 79 9.79 -14.28 -7.48
CA LYS A 79 9.45 -15.72 -7.38
C LYS A 79 9.59 -16.27 -5.96
N SER A 80 10.08 -15.46 -5.01
CA SER A 80 10.29 -15.87 -3.62
C SER A 80 8.97 -16.16 -2.92
N LYS A 81 8.98 -17.00 -1.88
CA LYS A 81 7.77 -17.27 -1.09
C LYS A 81 7.20 -15.97 -0.49
N THR A 82 5.87 -15.80 -0.56
CA THR A 82 5.16 -14.65 0.00
C THR A 82 3.82 -15.08 0.58
N ALA A 83 3.25 -14.26 1.46
CA ALA A 83 1.87 -14.40 1.93
C ALA A 83 0.87 -13.63 1.04
N LEU A 84 1.36 -12.85 0.07
CA LEU A 84 0.51 -12.16 -0.89
C LEU A 84 -0.14 -13.15 -1.86
N GLN A 85 -1.39 -12.89 -2.23
CA GLN A 85 -2.07 -13.53 -3.36
C GLN A 85 -1.54 -12.96 -4.68
N ARG A 86 -0.25 -13.21 -4.98
CA ARG A 86 0.39 -12.56 -6.12
C ARG A 86 -0.19 -13.03 -7.44
N GLU A 87 -0.61 -14.28 -7.53
CA GLU A 87 -1.14 -14.87 -8.75
C GLU A 87 -2.44 -14.16 -9.15
N ASP A 88 -3.35 -13.98 -8.20
CA ASP A 88 -4.61 -13.24 -8.39
C ASP A 88 -4.35 -11.78 -8.80
N VAL A 89 -3.37 -11.12 -8.16
CA VAL A 89 -2.98 -9.75 -8.53
C VAL A 89 -2.36 -9.70 -9.92
N LEU A 90 -1.51 -10.65 -10.29
CA LEU A 90 -0.92 -10.67 -11.63
C LEU A 90 -1.99 -10.95 -12.70
N GLU A 91 -2.91 -11.88 -12.44
CA GLU A 91 -4.03 -12.19 -13.32
C GLU A 91 -4.93 -10.98 -13.55
N LEU A 92 -5.24 -10.22 -12.50
CA LEU A 92 -6.03 -8.98 -12.57
C LEU A 92 -5.44 -7.96 -13.55
N PHE A 93 -4.11 -7.93 -13.71
CA PHE A 93 -3.43 -7.04 -14.64
C PHE A 93 -3.19 -7.68 -16.01
N GLY A 94 -3.59 -8.92 -16.25
CA GLY A 94 -3.33 -9.65 -17.50
C GLY A 94 -1.94 -10.28 -17.56
N GLY A 95 -1.30 -10.50 -16.41
CA GLY A 95 0.00 -11.14 -16.28
C GLY A 95 1.10 -10.19 -15.82
N ARG A 96 2.30 -10.77 -15.65
CA ARG A 96 3.48 -10.07 -15.10
C ARG A 96 3.93 -8.88 -15.94
N ASP A 97 3.97 -9.02 -17.26
CA ASP A 97 4.47 -7.97 -18.13
C ASP A 97 3.47 -6.83 -18.24
N CYS A 98 2.17 -7.14 -18.33
CA CYS A 98 1.10 -6.16 -18.26
C CYS A 98 1.05 -5.42 -16.91
N TYR A 99 1.32 -6.12 -15.79
CA TYR A 99 1.46 -5.48 -14.48
C TYR A 99 2.58 -4.45 -14.47
N LYS A 100 3.76 -4.76 -15.04
CA LYS A 100 4.88 -3.80 -15.15
C LYS A 100 4.52 -2.64 -16.04
N ALA A 101 4.05 -2.92 -17.26
CA ALA A 101 3.65 -1.90 -18.23
C ALA A 101 2.61 -0.95 -17.64
N PHE A 102 1.61 -1.46 -16.92
CA PHE A 102 0.62 -0.63 -16.24
C PHE A 102 1.28 0.34 -15.22
N HIS A 103 2.26 -0.12 -14.44
CA HIS A 103 2.93 0.76 -13.47
C HIS A 103 3.84 1.80 -14.14
N GLU A 104 4.45 1.45 -15.27
CA GLU A 104 5.33 2.34 -16.04
C GLU A 104 4.52 3.39 -16.83
N GLU A 105 3.44 2.98 -17.50
CA GLU A 105 2.60 3.84 -18.34
C GLU A 105 1.80 4.86 -17.52
N ASN A 106 1.38 4.48 -16.32
CA ASN A 106 0.54 5.35 -15.46
C ASN A 106 1.38 6.20 -14.49
N ALA A 107 2.72 6.15 -14.57
CA ALA A 107 3.66 6.88 -13.68
C ALA A 107 3.38 8.40 -13.57
N ALA A 108 2.63 9.00 -14.51
CA ALA A 108 2.29 10.41 -14.52
C ALA A 108 0.85 10.74 -14.03
N ASP A 109 0.02 9.74 -13.74
CA ASP A 109 -1.43 9.91 -13.54
C ASP A 109 -1.80 10.75 -12.31
N PHE A 110 -0.92 10.83 -11.29
CA PHE A 110 -1.21 11.52 -10.03
C PHE A 110 -0.65 12.94 -9.96
N THR A 111 -0.31 13.56 -11.09
CA THR A 111 0.24 14.93 -11.12
C THR A 111 -0.72 16.01 -10.58
N TRP A 112 -2.00 15.71 -10.36
CA TRP A 112 -2.95 16.65 -9.77
C TRP A 112 -3.96 15.96 -8.83
N SER A 113 -3.65 15.89 -7.53
CA SER A 113 -4.67 16.00 -6.48
C SER A 113 -4.04 16.36 -5.14
N CYS A 114 -3.82 17.65 -4.91
CA CYS A 114 -3.66 18.20 -3.56
C CYS A 114 -4.99 18.16 -2.78
N TYR A 115 -5.65 17.00 -2.67
CA TYR A 115 -6.80 16.83 -1.79
C TYR A 115 -6.88 15.38 -1.32
N ILE A 116 -6.24 15.12 -0.18
CA ILE A 116 -6.81 14.25 0.85
C ILE A 116 -7.56 15.17 1.81
#